data_AF-A0A2G9PVW9-F1
#
_entry.id   AF-A0A2G9PVW9-F1
#
_cell.length_a   1.000
_cell.length_b   1.000
_cell.length_c   1.000
_cell.angle_alpha   90.00
_cell.angle_beta   90.00
_cell.angle_gamma   90.00
#
_symmetry.space_group_name_H-M   'P 1'
#
loop_
_entity.id
_entity.type
_entity.pdbx_description
1 polymer ?
#
loop_
_entity_poly.entity_id
_entity_poly.type
_entity_poly.pdbx_seq_one_letter_code
_entity_poly.pdbx_strand_id
1 'polypeptide(L)'
;MIPVHLYGNSADIGKIKRICDKHKLLLVEDCAQAHNTLYMNKHGGTFGDAGCFSFYPTKNITVLGEGGMIITNNEKLAKKMRKIVNHGEEGDIPM
;
A
#
# COMPACT_ATOMS: atom_id res chain seq x y z
N MET A 1 -5.78 -8.13 7.30
CA MET A 1 -6.80 -8.07 6.23
C MET A 1 -6.20 -7.34 5.04
N ILE A 2 -6.58 -7.73 3.82
CA ILE A 2 -6.08 -7.13 2.57
C ILE A 2 -7.27 -6.73 1.69
N PRO A 3 -7.87 -5.55 1.87
CA PRO A 3 -8.91 -5.07 0.96
C PRO A 3 -8.31 -4.59 -0.37
N VAL A 4 -9.02 -4.84 -1.46
CA VAL A 4 -8.67 -4.35 -2.80
C VAL A 4 -9.51 -3.14 -3.14
N HIS A 5 -8.86 -2.05 -3.54
CA HIS A 5 -9.51 -0.88 -4.13
C HIS A 5 -9.72 -1.10 -5.63
N LEU A 6 -10.77 -1.84 -5.95
CA LEU A 6 -11.00 -2.34 -7.29
C LEU A 6 -11.44 -1.22 -8.24
N TYR A 7 -10.87 -1.19 -9.44
CA TYR A 7 -11.22 -0.22 -10.49
C TYR A 7 -11.10 1.25 -10.07
N GLY A 8 -10.20 1.56 -9.13
CA GLY A 8 -10.03 2.91 -8.60
C GLY A 8 -11.11 3.33 -7.60
N ASN A 9 -12.05 2.44 -7.27
CA ASN A 9 -13.02 2.67 -6.21
C ASN A 9 -12.45 2.21 -4.86
N SER A 10 -12.54 3.06 -3.84
CA SER A 10 -12.12 2.66 -2.51
C SER A 10 -13.06 1.56 -1.99
N ALA A 11 -12.48 0.54 -1.36
CA ALA A 11 -13.26 -0.35 -0.52
C ALA A 11 -13.93 0.48 0.60
N ASP A 12 -14.85 -0.10 1.37
CA ASP A 12 -15.37 0.54 2.57
C ASP A 12 -14.30 0.54 3.68
N ILE A 13 -13.21 1.26 3.44
CA ILE A 13 -11.98 1.21 4.20
C ILE A 13 -12.20 1.74 5.61
N GLY A 14 -13.16 2.65 5.78
CA GLY A 14 -13.61 3.11 7.08
C GLY A 14 -14.22 2.00 7.94
N LYS A 15 -15.12 1.16 7.40
CA LYS A 15 -15.66 0.01 8.14
C LYS A 15 -14.60 -1.07 8.34
N ILE A 16 -13.81 -1.35 7.32
CA ILE A 16 -12.75 -2.36 7.36
C ILE A 16 -11.70 -2.02 8.43
N LYS A 17 -11.26 -0.76 8.50
CA LYS A 17 -10.33 -0.29 9.53
C LYS A 17 -10.87 -0.53 10.94
N ARG A 18 -12.15 -0.23 11.19
CA ARG A 18 -12.79 -0.48 12.50
C ARG A 18 -12.78 -1.96 12.88
N ILE A 19 -13.00 -2.85 11.91
CA ILE A 19 -12.93 -4.30 12.13
C ILE A 19 -11.50 -4.71 12.47
N CYS A 20 -10.51 -4.24 11.70
CA CYS A 20 -9.11 -4.52 11.97
C CYS A 20 -8.69 -4.05 13.36
N ASP A 21 -9.09 -2.84 13.76
CA ASP A 21 -8.78 -2.29 15.09
C ASP A 21 -9.41 -3.11 16.22
N LYS A 22 -10.69 -3.46 16.09
CA LYS A 22 -11.41 -4.27 17.07
C LYS A 22 -10.72 -5.63 17.30
N HIS A 23 -10.20 -6.22 16.24
CA HIS A 23 -9.59 -7.56 16.27
C HIS A 23 -8.07 -7.55 16.30
N LYS A 24 -7.43 -6.36 16.44
CA LYS A 24 -5.97 -6.19 16.43
C LYS A 24 -5.30 -6.82 15.19
N LEU A 25 -5.94 -6.69 14.03
CA LEU A 25 -5.44 -7.20 12.75
C LEU A 25 -4.66 -6.10 12.03
N LEU A 26 -3.56 -6.50 11.39
CA LEU A 26 -2.89 -5.62 10.43
C LEU A 26 -3.81 -5.37 9.22
N LEU A 27 -3.74 -4.17 8.66
CA LEU A 27 -4.46 -3.76 7.46
C LEU A 27 -3.45 -3.39 6.37
N VAL A 28 -3.46 -4.11 5.26
CA VAL A 28 -2.63 -3.79 4.09
C VAL A 28 -3.56 -3.52 2.91
N GLU A 29 -3.56 -2.29 2.41
CA GLU A 29 -4.41 -1.90 1.29
C GLU A 29 -3.78 -2.33 -0.03
N ASP A 30 -4.53 -3.05 -0.86
CA ASP A 30 -4.16 -3.28 -2.26
C ASP A 30 -4.75 -2.17 -3.13
N CYS A 31 -3.86 -1.25 -3.54
CA CYS A 31 -4.13 -0.10 -4.38
C CYS A 31 -3.60 -0.28 -5.81
N ALA A 32 -3.41 -1.53 -6.28
CA ALA A 32 -2.84 -1.80 -7.61
C ALA A 32 -3.62 -1.12 -8.75
N GLN A 33 -4.92 -0.85 -8.57
CA GLN A 33 -5.78 -0.14 -9.53
C GLN A 33 -6.29 1.22 -9.01
N ALA A 34 -5.77 1.71 -7.88
CA ALA A 34 -6.33 2.83 -7.13
C ALA A 34 -5.34 3.97 -6.89
N HIS A 35 -4.46 4.20 -7.88
CA HIS A 35 -3.64 5.39 -7.92
C HIS A 35 -4.55 6.63 -7.86
N ASN A 36 -4.26 7.52 -6.91
CA ASN A 36 -4.99 8.77 -6.68
C ASN A 36 -6.45 8.62 -6.18
N THR A 37 -6.91 7.42 -5.86
CA THR A 37 -8.23 7.22 -5.22
C THR A 37 -8.29 7.95 -3.88
N LEU A 38 -9.40 8.62 -3.61
CA LEU A 38 -9.67 9.31 -2.35
C LEU A 38 -10.82 8.63 -1.60
N TYR A 39 -10.67 8.51 -0.28
CA TYR A 39 -11.74 8.20 0.64
C TYR A 39 -11.75 9.29 1.72
N MET A 40 -12.88 9.98 1.91
CA MET A 40 -12.98 11.10 2.88
C MET A 40 -11.79 12.09 2.78
N ASN A 41 -11.45 12.54 1.56
CA ASN A 41 -10.33 13.45 1.26
C ASN A 41 -8.92 12.97 1.64
N LYS A 42 -8.74 11.67 1.88
CA LYS A 42 -7.44 11.06 2.13
C LYS A 42 -7.15 9.98 1.10
N HIS A 43 -5.90 9.87 0.65
CA HIS A 43 -5.52 8.92 -0.40
C HIS A 43 -5.66 7.46 0.05
N GLY A 44 -6.19 6.61 -0.82
CA GLY A 44 -6.16 5.16 -0.65
C GLY A 44 -4.72 4.67 -0.46
N GLY A 45 -4.53 3.65 0.36
CA GLY A 45 -3.20 3.15 0.76
C GLY A 45 -2.63 3.80 2.03
N THR A 46 -3.32 4.78 2.62
CA THR A 46 -2.83 5.53 3.79
C THR A 46 -3.68 5.34 5.05
N PHE A 47 -4.64 4.41 5.05
CA PHE A 47 -5.52 4.08 6.17
C PHE A 47 -5.01 2.90 7.00
N GLY A 48 -4.36 1.94 6.34
CA GLY A 48 -3.78 0.75 6.94
C GLY A 48 -2.35 0.93 7.44
N ASP A 49 -1.74 -0.19 7.81
CA ASP A 49 -0.33 -0.30 8.17
C ASP A 49 0.57 -0.13 6.93
N ALA A 50 0.09 -0.53 5.75
CA ALA A 50 0.75 -0.33 4.48
C ALA A 50 -0.23 -0.25 3.31
N GLY A 51 0.18 0.39 2.22
CA GLY A 51 -0.51 0.39 0.93
C GLY A 51 0.40 -0.10 -0.18
N CYS A 52 -0.11 -0.91 -1.09
CA CYS A 52 0.64 -1.48 -2.20
C CYS A 52 0.12 -0.97 -3.54
N PHE A 53 1.01 -0.55 -4.42
CA PHE A 53 0.72 -0.03 -5.76
C PHE A 53 1.44 -0.85 -6.82
N SER A 54 0.86 -0.90 -8.02
CA SER A 54 1.41 -1.59 -9.18
C SER A 54 1.57 -0.61 -10.32
N PHE A 55 2.71 -0.65 -10.99
CA PHE A 55 3.00 0.18 -12.15
C PHE A 55 3.05 -0.64 -13.45
N TYR A 56 2.31 -1.76 -13.48
CA TYR A 56 2.15 -2.59 -14.67
C TYR A 56 1.65 -1.75 -15.87
N PRO A 57 1.99 -2.10 -17.13
CA PRO A 57 1.71 -1.25 -18.28
C PRO A 57 0.25 -0.83 -18.47
N THR A 58 -0.72 -1.59 -17.96
CA THR A 58 -2.16 -1.27 -18.07
C THR A 58 -2.73 -0.52 -16.85
N LYS A 59 -1.90 -0.04 -15.93
CA LYS A 59 -2.35 0.74 -14.75
C LYS A 59 -2.39 2.24 -15.05
N ASN A 60 -3.11 3.00 -14.22
CA ASN A 60 -3.25 4.45 -14.37
C ASN A 60 -1.90 5.20 -14.37
N ILE A 61 -0.94 4.73 -13.58
CA ILE A 61 0.45 5.20 -13.57
C ILE A 61 1.31 3.98 -13.90
N THR A 62 2.22 4.12 -14.86
CA THR A 62 3.09 3.05 -15.37
C THR A 62 4.54 3.51 -15.46
N VAL A 63 5.46 2.55 -15.44
CA VAL A 63 6.92 2.75 -15.59
C VAL A 63 7.44 2.25 -16.94
N LEU A 64 6.56 2.04 -17.93
CA LEU A 64 6.90 1.42 -19.22
C LEU A 64 7.55 0.02 -19.05
N GLY A 65 7.08 -0.74 -18.05
CA GLY A 65 7.58 -2.05 -17.69
C GLY A 65 6.88 -2.59 -16.44
N GLU A 66 7.56 -3.47 -15.71
CA GLU A 66 7.09 -4.01 -14.44
C GLU A 66 7.55 -3.11 -13.28
N GLY A 67 6.68 -2.89 -12.30
CA GLY A 67 7.04 -2.11 -11.13
C GLY A 67 5.96 -2.12 -10.06
N GLY A 68 6.35 -1.74 -8.85
CA GLY A 68 5.44 -1.58 -7.73
C GLY A 68 6.03 -0.73 -6.64
N MET A 69 5.19 -0.34 -5.70
CA MET A 69 5.59 0.48 -4.57
C MET A 69 4.80 0.06 -3.33
N ILE A 70 5.47 0.09 -2.18
CA ILE A 70 4.84 -0.05 -0.89
C ILE A 70 5.00 1.28 -0.16
N ILE A 71 3.92 1.79 0.41
CA ILE A 71 3.93 2.95 1.29
C ILE A 71 3.56 2.53 2.71
N THR A 72 4.14 3.19 3.71
CA THR A 72 3.80 3.03 5.12
C THR A 72 4.27 4.25 5.90
N ASN A 73 3.55 4.59 6.98
CA ASN A 73 4.01 5.58 7.96
C ASN A 73 4.77 4.95 9.15
N ASN A 74 4.93 3.62 9.16
CA ASN A 74 5.62 2.92 10.23
C ASN A 74 7.11 2.74 9.87
N GLU A 75 7.99 3.52 10.51
CA GLU A 75 9.43 3.46 10.24
C GLU A 75 10.05 2.07 10.45
N LYS A 76 9.58 1.32 11.45
CA LYS A 76 10.08 -0.05 11.70
C LYS A 76 9.71 -0.97 10.56
N LEU A 77 8.47 -0.83 10.05
CA LEU A 77 7.99 -1.60 8.91
C LEU A 77 8.74 -1.20 7.63
N ALA A 78 8.92 0.11 7.39
CA ALA A 78 9.67 0.63 6.26
C ALA A 78 11.11 0.09 6.22
N LYS A 79 11.84 0.15 7.35
CA LYS A 79 13.20 -0.41 7.47
C LYS A 79 13.21 -1.90 7.14
N LYS A 80 12.25 -2.67 7.67
CA LYS A 80 12.15 -4.11 7.40
C LYS A 80 11.84 -4.41 5.93
N MET A 81 10.92 -3.66 5.32
CA MET A 81 10.57 -3.80 3.90
C MET A 81 11.76 -3.50 2.98
N ARG A 82 12.51 -2.42 3.25
CA ARG A 82 13.74 -2.09 2.49
C ARG A 82 14.77 -3.21 2.56
N LYS A 83 15.00 -3.80 3.74
CA LYS A 83 15.87 -4.98 3.87
C LYS A 83 15.37 -6.13 3.00
N ILE A 84 14.08 -6.48 3.09
CA ILE A 84 13.52 -7.62 2.35
C ILE A 84 13.65 -7.45 0.84
N VAL A 85 13.34 -6.26 0.30
CA VAL A 85 13.44 -5.99 -1.14
C VAL A 85 14.89 -6.08 -1.63
N ASN A 86 15.85 -5.78 -0.76
CA ASN A 86 17.28 -5.82 -1.06
C ASN A 86 17.97 -7.03 -0.43
N HIS A 87 17.39 -8.22 -0.60
CA HIS A 87 18.00 -9.51 -0.21
C HIS A 87 18.43 -9.63 1.27
N GLY A 88 17.85 -8.83 2.17
CA GLY A 88 18.17 -8.80 3.58
C GLY A 88 19.36 -7.89 3.95
N GLU A 89 19.95 -7.19 2.98
CA GLU A 89 21.11 -6.32 3.21
C GLU A 89 20.80 -5.15 4.14
N GLU A 90 21.80 -4.79 4.96
CA GLU A 90 21.76 -3.62 5.83
C GLU A 90 22.46 -2.43 5.18
N GLY A 91 21.72 -1.33 5.00
CA GLY A 91 22.25 -0.08 4.50
C GLY A 91 21.11 0.85 4.09
N ASP A 92 21.27 2.15 4.32
CA ASP A 92 20.44 3.15 3.66
C ASP A 92 20.87 3.20 2.20
N ILE A 93 20.35 2.28 1.40
CA ILE A 93 20.56 2.31 -0.05
C ILE A 93 19.87 3.60 -0.53
N PRO A 94 20.61 4.53 -1.16
CA PRO A 94 19.96 5.68 -1.76
C PRO A 94 19.01 5.15 -2.86
N MET A 95 17.71 5.37 -2.66
CA MET A 95 16.71 5.27 -3.72
C MET A 95 16.77 6.54 -4.57
#